data_AF-A0AAP0FYC9-F1
#
_entry.id   AF-A0AAP0FYC9-F1
#
_cell.length_a   1.000
_cell.length_b   1.000
_cell.length_c   1.000
_cell.angle_alpha   90.00
_cell.angle_beta   90.00
_cell.angle_gamma   90.00
#
_symmetry.space_group_name_H-M   'P 1'
#
loop_
_entity.id
_entity.type
_entity.pdbx_description
1 polymer ?
#
loop_
_entity_poly.entity_id
_entity_poly.type
_entity_poly.pdbx_seq_one_letter_code
_entity_poly.pdbx_strand_id
1 'polypeptide(L)'
;MASQAIDSHRDGAEVFHGDEACRKKSVELLEELCLPKGLFPLEDMEEFGYNRASGFIWLTQKKKKEHVFKQIKRAVSYAPEVTAIVEKYKLRKLTGVKTKELLLWLSVVEVYLEKPDSEKLTFKTGTGLSDSFTASAFEL
;
A
#
# COMPACT_ATOMS: atom_id res chain seq x y z
N MET A 1 18.07 -15.36 1.12
CA MET A 1 17.64 -15.59 -0.28
C MET A 1 16.49 -14.66 -0.69
N ALA A 2 15.37 -14.56 0.05
CA ALA A 2 14.30 -13.60 -0.27
C ALA A 2 14.69 -12.12 -0.05
N SER A 3 15.60 -11.82 0.88
CA SER A 3 16.09 -10.46 1.16
C SER A 3 16.91 -9.85 0.02
N GLN A 4 17.82 -10.63 -0.59
CA GLN A 4 18.65 -10.18 -1.70
C GLN A 4 17.84 -9.77 -2.94
N ALA A 5 16.67 -10.38 -3.18
CA ALA A 5 15.83 -10.00 -4.29
C ALA A 5 15.13 -8.64 -4.08
N ILE A 6 14.86 -8.26 -2.82
CA ILE A 6 14.22 -6.98 -2.48
C ILE A 6 15.25 -5.85 -2.51
N ASP A 7 16.48 -6.09 -2.05
CA ASP A 7 17.53 -5.05 -2.02
C ASP A 7 17.96 -4.62 -3.43
N SER A 8 18.03 -5.54 -4.39
CA SER A 8 18.31 -5.21 -5.80
C SER A 8 17.29 -4.24 -6.40
N HIS A 9 16.05 -4.25 -5.91
CA HIS A 9 15.00 -3.34 -6.39
C HIS A 9 15.15 -1.93 -5.81
N ARG A 10 15.99 -1.69 -4.80
CA ARG A 10 16.24 -0.34 -4.27
C ARG A 10 17.30 0.42 -5.07
N ASP A 11 18.11 -0.28 -5.87
CA ASP A 11 19.16 0.37 -6.66
C ASP A 11 18.55 1.28 -7.75
N GLY A 12 19.08 2.50 -7.85
CA GLY A 12 18.57 3.53 -8.77
C GLY A 12 17.17 4.09 -8.42
N ALA A 13 16.65 3.81 -7.23
CA ALA A 13 15.36 4.34 -6.79
C ALA A 13 15.43 5.83 -6.40
N GLU A 14 14.32 6.54 -6.61
CA GLU A 14 14.11 7.86 -6.02
C GLU A 14 13.75 7.67 -4.54
N VAL A 15 14.55 8.25 -3.63
CA VAL A 15 14.34 8.13 -2.18
C VAL A 15 14.09 9.49 -1.56
N PHE A 16 12.99 9.59 -0.83
CA PHE A 16 12.56 10.78 -0.11
C PHE A 16 12.55 10.49 1.38
N HIS A 17 12.87 11.51 2.18
CA HIS A 17 12.97 11.39 3.63
C HIS A 17 12.11 12.43 4.33
N GLY A 18 11.61 12.08 5.52
CA GLY A 18 10.81 12.95 6.37
C GLY A 18 9.32 12.93 6.04
N ASP A 19 8.50 13.12 7.08
CA ASP A 19 7.06 12.81 7.05
C ASP A 19 6.31 13.56 5.93
N GLU A 20 6.50 14.87 5.81
CA GLU A 20 5.77 15.69 4.84
C GLU A 20 6.10 15.30 3.39
N ALA A 21 7.39 15.16 3.07
CA ALA A 21 7.84 14.80 1.73
C ALA A 21 7.39 13.37 1.35
N CYS A 22 7.50 12.43 2.27
CA CYS A 22 7.10 11.04 2.05
C CYS A 22 5.59 10.91 1.85
N ARG A 23 4.78 11.59 2.68
CA ARG A 23 3.31 11.60 2.53
C ARG A 23 2.88 12.23 1.21
N LYS A 24 3.51 13.34 0.83
CA LYS A 24 3.24 13.98 -0.47
C LYS A 24 3.53 13.02 -1.62
N LYS A 25 4.70 12.36 -1.59
CA LYS A 25 5.12 11.43 -2.64
C LYS A 25 4.28 10.16 -2.70
N SER A 26 3.82 9.63 -1.56
CA SER A 26 2.90 8.49 -1.56
C SER A 26 1.54 8.85 -2.19
N VAL A 27 1.04 10.07 -1.96
CA VAL A 27 -0.21 10.55 -2.57
C VAL A 27 -0.03 10.77 -4.08
N GLU A 28 1.06 11.41 -4.50
CA GLU A 28 1.39 11.59 -5.92
C GLU A 28 1.49 10.23 -6.64
N LEU A 29 2.11 9.24 -6.01
CA LEU A 29 2.18 7.88 -6.54
C LEU A 29 0.78 7.27 -6.71
N LEU A 30 -0.06 7.32 -5.68
CA LEU A 30 -1.42 6.74 -5.76
C LEU A 30 -2.24 7.41 -6.87
N GLU A 31 -2.09 8.72 -7.04
CA GLU A 31 -2.69 9.47 -8.14
C GLU A 31 -2.17 9.02 -9.52
N GLU A 32 -0.85 8.84 -9.69
CA GLU A 32 -0.23 8.31 -10.91
C GLU A 32 -0.78 6.92 -11.27
N LEU A 33 -1.00 6.09 -10.25
CA LEU A 33 -1.55 4.74 -10.39
C LEU A 33 -3.08 4.71 -10.53
N CYS A 34 -3.75 5.86 -10.45
CA CYS A 34 -5.21 5.96 -10.43
C CYS A 34 -5.85 5.12 -9.31
N LEU A 35 -5.23 5.15 -8.13
CA LEU A 35 -5.71 4.50 -6.91
C LEU A 35 -6.13 5.57 -5.88
N PRO A 36 -7.06 5.27 -4.96
CA PRO A 36 -7.50 6.23 -3.95
C PRO A 36 -6.37 6.76 -3.09
N LYS A 37 -6.31 8.09 -2.90
CA LYS A 37 -5.17 8.79 -2.29
C LYS A 37 -5.01 8.50 -0.80
N GLY A 38 -6.06 8.01 -0.15
CA GLY A 38 -6.09 7.66 1.27
C GLY A 38 -5.78 6.18 1.55
N LEU A 39 -5.34 5.39 0.55
CA LEU A 39 -4.98 3.98 0.76
C LEU A 39 -3.86 3.77 1.77
N PHE A 40 -2.96 4.74 1.89
CA PHE A 40 -1.86 4.70 2.83
C PHE A 40 -2.06 5.79 3.89
N PRO A 41 -2.87 5.54 4.94
CA PRO A 41 -3.08 6.49 6.04
C PRO A 41 -1.86 6.50 6.97
N LEU A 42 -0.68 6.83 6.42
CA LEU A 42 0.61 6.80 7.10
C LEU A 42 0.86 8.14 7.82
N GLU A 43 1.52 8.04 8.96
CA GLU A 43 2.00 9.13 9.81
C GLU A 43 3.39 8.76 10.30
N ASP A 44 4.18 9.76 10.71
CA ASP A 44 5.54 9.56 11.19
C ASP A 44 6.42 8.79 10.18
N MET A 45 6.26 9.10 8.90
CA MET A 45 7.04 8.47 7.82
C MET A 45 8.50 8.92 7.88
N GLU A 46 9.39 7.97 7.67
CA GLU A 46 10.84 8.20 7.70
C GLU A 46 11.41 8.23 6.28
N GLU A 47 11.00 7.28 5.45
CA GLU A 47 11.50 7.09 4.09
C GLU A 47 10.37 6.64 3.15
N PHE A 48 10.39 7.17 1.93
CA PHE A 48 9.62 6.66 0.80
C PHE A 48 10.57 6.46 -0.36
N GLY A 49 10.61 5.24 -0.88
CA GLY A 49 11.40 4.89 -2.05
C GLY A 49 10.54 4.41 -3.20
N TYR A 50 10.91 4.82 -4.41
CA TYR A 50 10.28 4.35 -5.64
C TYR A 50 11.33 4.08 -6.73
N ASN A 51 11.47 2.81 -7.09
CA ASN A 51 12.17 2.39 -8.28
C ASN A 51 11.19 2.30 -9.46
N ARG A 52 11.22 3.32 -10.33
CA ARG A 52 10.36 3.36 -11.53
C ARG A 52 10.65 2.25 -12.53
N ALA A 53 11.90 1.77 -12.62
CA ALA A 53 12.27 0.74 -13.58
C ALA A 53 11.66 -0.63 -13.23
N SER A 54 11.59 -0.97 -11.95
CA SER A 54 10.97 -2.22 -11.49
C SER A 54 9.54 -2.08 -10.98
N GLY A 55 9.04 -0.86 -10.82
CA GLY A 55 7.78 -0.58 -10.13
C GLY A 55 7.85 -0.88 -8.63
N PHE A 56 9.02 -0.97 -8.02
CA PHE A 56 9.14 -1.34 -6.60
C PHE A 56 9.04 -0.10 -5.73
N ILE A 57 8.22 -0.18 -4.69
CA ILE A 57 8.10 0.87 -3.68
C ILE A 57 8.37 0.31 -2.29
N TRP A 58 8.82 1.19 -1.41
CA TRP A 58 8.79 0.95 0.02
C TRP A 58 8.44 2.23 0.78
N LEU A 59 7.77 2.06 1.91
CA LEU A 59 7.37 3.11 2.83
C LEU A 59 7.82 2.67 4.21
N THR A 60 8.57 3.51 4.92
CA THR A 60 8.95 3.26 6.31
C THR A 60 8.33 4.28 7.25
N GLN A 61 7.96 3.81 8.44
CA GLN A 61 7.39 4.62 9.53
C GLN A 61 7.96 4.14 10.86
N LYS A 62 8.07 5.05 11.84
CA LYS A 62 8.71 4.78 13.13
C LYS A 62 8.15 3.57 13.88
N LYS A 63 6.84 3.35 13.77
CA LYS A 63 6.09 2.32 14.51
C LYS A 63 4.98 1.77 13.64
N LYS A 64 4.55 0.54 13.96
CA LYS A 64 3.34 -0.02 13.37
C LYS A 64 2.16 0.91 13.65
N LYS A 65 1.24 1.02 12.69
CA LYS A 65 0.01 1.80 12.80
C LYS A 65 -1.20 0.93 12.54
N GLU A 66 -2.22 1.06 13.39
CA GLU A 66 -3.55 0.50 13.12
C GLU A 66 -4.48 1.63 12.70
N HIS A 67 -5.30 1.38 11.69
CA HIS A 67 -6.26 2.34 11.16
C HIS A 67 -7.60 1.66 10.95
N VAL A 68 -8.70 2.41 11.09
CA VAL A 68 -10.04 1.92 10.77
C VAL A 68 -10.61 2.77 9.65
N PHE A 69 -10.79 2.16 8.48
CA PHE A 69 -11.52 2.78 7.38
C PHE A 69 -13.00 2.81 7.75
N LYS A 70 -13.47 3.96 8.25
CA LYS A 70 -14.79 4.12 8.87
C LYS A 70 -15.94 3.75 7.94
N GLN A 71 -15.83 4.08 6.65
CA GLN A 71 -16.89 3.82 5.66
C GLN A 71 -17.17 2.32 5.48
N ILE A 72 -16.14 1.49 5.55
CA ILE A 72 -16.24 0.02 5.40
C ILE A 72 -16.12 -0.73 6.72
N LYS A 73 -15.92 -0.01 7.84
CA LYS A 73 -15.73 -0.56 9.19
C LYS A 73 -14.63 -1.62 9.27
N ARG A 74 -13.57 -1.48 8.46
CA ARG A 74 -12.43 -2.42 8.44
C ARG A 74 -11.24 -1.86 9.19
N ALA A 75 -10.73 -2.66 10.12
CA ALA A 75 -9.47 -2.41 10.80
C ALA A 75 -8.33 -2.99 9.96
N VAL A 76 -7.32 -2.16 9.72
CA VAL A 76 -6.11 -2.50 9.00
C VAL A 76 -4.89 -2.16 9.85
N SER A 77 -3.80 -2.89 9.63
CA SER A 77 -2.52 -2.65 10.30
C SER A 77 -1.43 -2.50 9.24
N TYR A 78 -0.62 -1.46 9.40
CA TYR A 78 0.57 -1.18 8.62
C TYR A 78 1.80 -1.41 9.53
N ALA A 79 2.72 -2.25 9.08
CA ALA A 79 4.00 -2.52 9.74
C ALA A 79 4.96 -1.32 9.60
N PRO A 80 6.07 -1.28 10.36
CA PRO A 80 7.09 -0.23 10.20
C PRO A 80 7.66 -0.12 8.79
N GLU A 81 7.67 -1.21 8.03
CA GLU A 81 8.03 -1.21 6.61
C GLU A 81 6.91 -1.86 5.80
N VAL A 82 6.48 -1.16 4.74
CA VAL A 82 5.48 -1.61 3.76
C VAL A 82 6.15 -1.59 2.39
N THR A 83 6.05 -2.68 1.63
CA THR A 83 6.61 -2.77 0.28
C THR A 83 5.61 -3.30 -0.71
N ALA A 84 5.73 -2.92 -1.98
CA ALA A 84 4.90 -3.44 -3.05
C ALA A 84 5.59 -3.32 -4.41
N ILE A 85 5.08 -4.06 -5.39
CA ILE A 85 5.26 -3.76 -6.81
C ILE A 85 4.00 -3.06 -7.30
N VAL A 86 4.17 -1.91 -7.94
CA VAL A 86 3.08 -1.05 -8.41
C VAL A 86 2.95 -1.10 -9.92
N GLU A 87 1.70 -1.12 -10.37
CA GLU A 87 1.30 -1.01 -11.76
C GLU A 87 0.04 -0.12 -11.79
N LYS A 88 -0.28 0.46 -12.96
CA LYS A 88 -1.50 1.27 -13.08
C LYS A 88 -2.71 0.47 -12.60
N TYR A 89 -3.50 1.06 -11.70
CA TYR A 89 -4.67 0.47 -11.04
C TYR A 89 -4.39 -0.72 -10.10
N LYS A 90 -3.12 -1.04 -9.78
CA LYS A 90 -2.78 -2.27 -9.07
C LYS A 90 -1.53 -2.17 -8.20
N LEU A 91 -1.63 -2.74 -7.00
CA LEU A 91 -0.52 -3.08 -6.11
C LEU A 91 -0.44 -4.60 -6.01
N ARG A 92 0.75 -5.18 -6.15
CA ARG A 92 0.98 -6.63 -6.02
C ARG A 92 2.21 -6.92 -5.15
N LYS A 93 2.28 -8.14 -4.62
CA LYS A 93 3.33 -8.54 -3.67
C LYS A 93 3.41 -7.57 -2.49
N LEU A 94 2.26 -7.03 -2.08
CA LEU A 94 2.16 -6.11 -0.96
C LEU A 94 2.61 -6.84 0.31
N THR A 95 3.47 -6.19 1.09
CA THR A 95 3.90 -6.68 2.40
C THR A 95 3.73 -5.59 3.44
N GLY A 96 3.70 -5.98 4.73
CA GLY A 96 3.53 -5.03 5.82
C GLY A 96 2.10 -4.54 6.03
N VAL A 97 1.12 -4.95 5.20
CA VAL A 97 -0.29 -4.60 5.37
C VAL A 97 -1.11 -5.82 5.78
N LYS A 98 -1.92 -5.67 6.84
CA LYS A 98 -2.86 -6.68 7.30
C LYS A 98 -4.26 -6.09 7.42
N THR A 99 -5.27 -6.89 7.07
CA THR A 99 -6.68 -6.59 7.35
C THR A 99 -7.19 -7.50 8.46
N LYS A 100 -8.09 -6.99 9.30
CA LYS A 100 -8.77 -7.77 10.31
C LYS A 100 -10.04 -8.37 9.72
N GLU A 101 -10.00 -9.68 9.48
CA GLU A 101 -11.15 -10.48 9.08
C GLU A 101 -11.61 -11.33 10.26
N LEU A 102 -12.85 -11.10 10.70
CA LEU A 102 -13.41 -11.70 11.92
C LEU A 102 -12.48 -11.48 13.13
N LEU A 103 -11.82 -12.53 13.61
CA LEU A 103 -10.90 -12.51 14.76
C LEU A 103 -9.42 -12.63 14.34
N LEU A 104 -9.11 -12.70 13.04
CA LEU A 104 -7.77 -12.95 12.53
C LEU A 104 -7.22 -11.77 11.72
N TRP A 105 -5.92 -11.54 11.85
CA TRP A 105 -5.19 -10.59 11.01
C TRP A 105 -4.61 -11.32 9.80
N LEU A 106 -5.09 -10.98 8.61
CA LEU A 106 -4.67 -11.59 7.35
C LEU A 106 -3.83 -10.60 6.54
N SER A 107 -2.70 -11.07 6.00
CA SER A 107 -1.83 -10.26 5.15
C SER A 107 -2.50 -9.97 3.81
N VAL A 108 -2.58 -8.69 3.45
CA VAL A 108 -3.02 -8.24 2.13
C VAL A 108 -1.83 -8.32 1.18
N VAL A 109 -2.01 -8.99 0.04
CA VAL A 109 -0.93 -9.25 -0.94
C VAL A 109 -1.17 -8.58 -2.29
N GLU A 110 -2.42 -8.26 -2.61
CA GLU A 110 -2.79 -7.51 -3.81
C GLU A 110 -3.92 -6.52 -3.50
N VAL A 111 -3.89 -5.37 -4.17
CA VAL A 111 -4.97 -4.38 -4.21
C VAL A 111 -5.14 -3.95 -5.66
N TYR A 112 -6.35 -3.98 -6.22
CA TYR A 112 -6.55 -3.62 -7.62
C TYR A 112 -7.96 -3.13 -7.95
N LEU A 113 -8.07 -2.34 -9.01
CA LEU A 113 -9.31 -2.06 -9.71
C LEU A 113 -9.40 -3.02 -10.90
N GLU A 114 -10.55 -3.68 -11.11
CA GLU A 114 -10.71 -4.65 -12.21
C GLU A 114 -10.63 -4.01 -13.59
N LYS A 115 -11.09 -2.75 -13.69
CA LYS A 115 -11.15 -1.96 -14.92
C LYS A 115 -10.88 -0.49 -14.58
N PRO A 116 -10.41 0.32 -15.55
CA PRO A 116 -10.16 1.75 -15.35
C PRO A 116 -11.35 2.52 -14.76
N ASP A 117 -12.57 2.17 -15.18
CA ASP A 117 -13.80 2.83 -14.74
C ASP A 117 -14.46 2.12 -13.54
N SER A 118 -13.74 1.19 -12.90
CA SER A 118 -14.28 0.46 -11.75
C SER A 118 -14.39 1.38 -10.54
N GLU A 119 -15.59 1.47 -9.98
CA GLU A 119 -15.81 2.09 -8.67
C GLU A 119 -15.39 1.17 -7.52
N LYS A 120 -15.08 -0.09 -7.81
CA LYS A 120 -14.73 -1.11 -6.80
C LYS A 120 -13.25 -1.39 -6.77
N LEU A 121 -12.68 -1.21 -5.58
CA LEU A 121 -11.31 -1.58 -5.22
C LEU A 121 -11.33 -2.92 -4.48
N THR A 122 -10.57 -3.88 -5.01
CA THR A 122 -10.50 -5.25 -4.49
C THR A 122 -9.20 -5.49 -3.76
N PHE A 123 -9.30 -6.08 -2.57
CA PHE A 123 -8.19 -6.46 -1.71
C PHE A 123 -8.12 -7.97 -1.64
N LYS A 124 -6.95 -8.55 -1.87
CA LYS A 124 -6.72 -9.99 -1.80
C LYS A 124 -5.72 -10.33 -0.71
N THR A 125 -6.01 -11.35 0.06
CA THR A 125 -5.13 -11.82 1.13
C THR A 125 -4.27 -13.00 0.68
N GLY A 126 -3.19 -13.26 1.42
CA GLY A 126 -2.31 -14.41 1.19
C GLY A 126 -3.00 -15.78 1.35
N THR A 127 -4.19 -15.82 1.96
CA THR A 127 -5.00 -17.04 2.08
C THR A 127 -5.95 -17.25 0.90
N GLY A 128 -5.95 -16.36 -0.09
CA GLY A 128 -6.82 -16.41 -1.26
C GLY A 128 -8.21 -15.79 -1.05
N LEU A 129 -8.49 -15.23 0.13
CA LEU A 129 -9.72 -14.45 0.36
C LEU A 129 -9.62 -13.10 -0.34
N SER A 130 -10.76 -12.58 -0.80
CA SER A 130 -10.83 -11.27 -1.42
C SER A 130 -12.12 -10.54 -1.07
N ASP A 131 -12.00 -9.25 -0.80
CA ASP A 131 -13.12 -8.35 -0.56
C ASP A 131 -13.02 -7.13 -1.46
N SER A 132 -14.16 -6.68 -1.97
CA SER A 132 -14.26 -5.49 -2.82
C SER A 132 -15.11 -4.41 -2.14
N PHE A 133 -14.62 -3.18 -2.17
CA PHE A 133 -15.27 -2.02 -1.57
C PHE A 133 -15.29 -0.86 -2.55
N THR A 134 -16.18 0.11 -2.35
CA THR A 134 -16.19 1.34 -3.16
C THR A 134 -14.88 2.11 -2.95
N ALA A 135 -14.22 2.51 -4.03
CA ALA A 135 -12.93 3.22 -4.01
C ALA A 135 -12.98 4.52 -3.19
N SER A 136 -14.13 5.23 -3.22
CA SER A 136 -14.38 6.44 -2.42
C SER A 136 -14.28 6.23 -0.90
N ALA A 137 -14.32 4.97 -0.42
CA ALA A 137 -14.11 4.65 0.98
C ALA A 137 -12.66 4.85 1.45
N PHE A 138 -11.73 5.01 0.51
CA PHE A 138 -10.29 5.13 0.73
C PHE A 138 -9.71 6.44 0.19
N GLU A 139 -10.55 7.43 -0.12
CA GLU A 139 -10.09 8.77 -0.48
C GLU A 139 -9.70 9.60 0.76
N LEU A 140 -8.87 10.62 0.55
CA LEU A 140 -8.46 11.59 1.58
C LEU A 140 -9.58 12.61 1.90
#